data_AF-A0A6V7JSB7-F1
#
_entry.id   AF-A0A6V7JSB7-F1
#
_cell.length_a   1.000
_cell.length_b   1.000
_cell.length_c   1.000
_cell.angle_alpha   90.00
_cell.angle_beta   90.00
_cell.angle_gamma   90.00
#
_symmetry.space_group_name_H-M   'P 1'
#
loop_
_entity.id
_entity.type
_entity.pdbx_description
1 polymer ?
#
loop_
_entity_poly.entity_id
_entity_poly.type
_entity_poly.pdbx_seq_one_letter_code
_entity_poly.pdbx_strand_id
1 'polypeptide(L)'
;WPDAHQLVPPVAPELGTILDRMRRAKIIKVDNAQVGTQLKLMLTLESGVQALFKPQWYARDTVLNGPVYFGKDRHNAEVVAFHLSSLLGFRRVPLSIIRK
;
A
#
# COMPACT_ATOMS: atom_id res chain seq x y z
N TRP A 1 15.03 3.33 -8.22
CA TRP A 1 14.94 2.14 -7.34
C TRP A 1 14.47 0.91 -8.09
N PRO A 2 13.34 0.93 -8.82
CA PRO A 2 12.86 -0.28 -9.47
C PRO A 2 13.80 -0.75 -10.58
N ASP A 3 13.99 -2.06 -10.66
CA ASP A 3 14.65 -2.77 -11.76
C ASP A 3 13.85 -4.03 -12.14
N ALA A 4 14.37 -4.86 -13.03
CA ALA A 4 13.69 -6.07 -13.51
C ALA A 4 13.51 -7.16 -12.41
N HIS A 5 14.22 -7.06 -11.29
CA HIS A 5 14.27 -8.07 -10.24
C HIS A 5 13.58 -7.62 -8.95
N GLN A 6 13.58 -6.32 -8.65
CA GLN A 6 13.08 -5.75 -7.39
C GLN A 6 12.51 -4.34 -7.53
N LEU A 7 11.62 -3.96 -6.61
CA LEU A 7 11.06 -2.61 -6.50
C LEU A 7 11.82 -1.75 -5.49
N VAL A 8 12.39 -2.37 -4.47
CA VAL A 8 13.14 -1.72 -3.38
C VAL A 8 14.56 -2.29 -3.37
N PRO A 9 15.61 -1.45 -3.31
CA PRO A 9 16.97 -1.96 -3.26
C PRO A 9 17.29 -2.63 -1.90
N PRO A 10 18.28 -3.53 -1.82
CA PRO A 10 18.67 -4.19 -0.57
C PRO A 10 19.16 -3.23 0.51
N VAL A 11 19.81 -2.14 0.08
CA VAL A 11 20.25 -1.04 0.93
C VAL A 11 19.48 0.21 0.50
N ALA A 12 18.57 0.67 1.35
CA ALA A 12 17.65 1.77 1.05
C ALA A 12 17.62 2.78 2.21
N PRO A 13 18.71 3.56 2.43
CA PRO A 13 18.79 4.50 3.55
C PRO A 13 17.66 5.56 3.52
N GLU A 14 17.21 5.94 2.32
CA GLU A 14 16.14 6.93 2.14
C GLU A 14 14.73 6.36 2.31
N LEU A 15 14.57 5.07 2.58
CA LEU A 15 13.25 4.44 2.67
C LEU A 15 12.38 5.10 3.75
N GLY A 16 12.93 5.35 4.93
CA GLY A 16 12.20 6.04 6.01
C GLY A 16 11.67 7.40 5.56
N THR A 17 12.50 8.19 4.87
CA THR A 17 12.15 9.51 4.33
C THR A 17 11.01 9.40 3.32
N ILE A 18 11.08 8.46 2.38
CA ILE A 18 10.04 8.28 1.36
C ILE A 18 8.72 7.87 2.01
N LEU A 19 8.74 6.92 2.94
CA LEU A 19 7.53 6.46 3.64
C LEU A 19 6.88 7.58 4.46
N ASP A 20 7.67 8.43 5.12
CA ASP A 20 7.15 9.59 5.86
C ASP A 20 6.56 10.66 4.92
N ARG A 21 7.23 10.94 3.79
CA ARG A 21 6.70 11.85 2.76
C ARG A 21 5.37 11.35 2.21
N MET A 22 5.24 10.07 1.87
CA MET A 22 3.98 9.47 1.42
C MET A 22 2.85 9.63 2.46
N ARG A 23 3.19 9.51 3.75
CA ARG A 23 2.23 9.66 4.85
C ARG A 23 1.73 11.10 5.01
N ARG A 24 2.59 12.10 4.78
CA ARG A 24 2.31 13.52 5.08
C ARG A 24 1.92 14.37 3.88
N ALA A 25 2.33 14.00 2.68
CA ALA A 25 2.13 14.80 1.48
C ALA A 25 0.66 15.18 1.28
N LYS A 26 0.38 16.42 0.91
CA LYS A 26 -0.98 16.89 0.68
C LYS A 26 -1.61 16.11 -0.49
N ILE A 27 -2.87 15.70 -0.32
CA ILE A 27 -3.67 15.10 -1.39
C ILE A 27 -4.33 16.27 -2.15
N ILE A 28 -4.11 16.34 -3.46
CA ILE A 28 -4.63 17.41 -4.32
C ILE A 28 -5.76 16.95 -5.24
N LYS A 29 -5.88 15.65 -5.48
CA LYS A 29 -6.97 15.03 -6.24
C LYS A 29 -7.29 13.64 -5.71
N VAL A 30 -8.56 13.26 -5.79
CA VAL A 30 -9.05 11.92 -5.48
C VAL A 30 -9.98 11.47 -6.60
N ASP A 31 -9.71 10.29 -7.17
CA ASP A 31 -10.56 9.64 -8.16
C ASP A 31 -10.93 8.24 -7.68
N ASN A 32 -12.09 7.71 -8.10
CA ASN A 32 -12.38 6.29 -7.91
C ASN A 32 -11.54 5.47 -8.90
N ALA A 33 -10.83 4.45 -8.42
CA ALA A 33 -10.08 3.57 -9.32
C ALA A 33 -11.08 2.70 -10.10
N GLN A 34 -11.10 2.85 -11.42
CA GLN A 34 -12.12 2.27 -12.32
C GLN A 34 -12.04 0.74 -12.49
N VAL A 35 -11.04 0.07 -11.91
CA VAL A 35 -10.76 -1.36 -12.15
C VAL A 35 -10.83 -2.18 -10.86
N GLY A 36 -11.57 -3.28 -10.93
CA GLY A 36 -11.72 -4.27 -9.85
C GLY A 36 -13.10 -4.26 -9.21
N THR A 37 -13.34 -5.21 -8.29
CA THR A 37 -14.63 -5.41 -7.61
C THR A 37 -14.72 -4.74 -6.24
N GLN A 38 -13.60 -4.26 -5.70
CA GLN A 38 -13.48 -3.65 -4.38
C GLN A 38 -13.22 -2.15 -4.52
N LEU A 39 -13.78 -1.34 -3.61
CA LEU A 39 -13.54 0.10 -3.57
C LEU A 39 -12.05 0.39 -3.35
N LYS A 40 -11.48 1.20 -4.23
CA LYS A 40 -10.11 1.71 -4.16
C LYS A 40 -10.13 3.13 -4.70
N LEU A 41 -9.38 4.03 -4.07
CA LEU A 41 -9.26 5.41 -4.54
C LEU A 41 -7.87 5.62 -5.12
N MET A 42 -7.77 6.37 -6.22
CA MET A 42 -6.51 6.90 -6.70
C MET A 42 -6.31 8.29 -6.08
N LEU A 43 -5.26 8.45 -5.29
CA LEU A 43 -4.86 9.72 -4.71
C LEU A 43 -3.74 10.34 -5.54
N THR A 44 -3.87 11.60 -5.93
CA THR A 44 -2.74 12.38 -6.46
C THR A 44 -2.20 13.27 -5.34
N LEU A 45 -0.92 13.09 -5.01
CA LEU A 45 -0.21 13.89 -4.02
C LEU A 45 0.33 15.19 -4.65
N GLU A 46 0.64 16.19 -3.83
CA GLU A 46 1.17 17.48 -4.28
C GLU A 46 2.46 17.40 -5.10
N SER A 47 3.24 16.33 -4.91
CA SER A 47 4.42 16.03 -5.72
C SER A 47 4.10 15.49 -7.12
N GLY A 48 2.81 15.29 -7.45
CA GLY A 48 2.35 14.59 -8.65
C GLY A 48 2.37 13.06 -8.53
N VAL A 49 2.96 12.51 -7.46
CA VAL A 49 2.96 11.06 -7.21
C VAL A 49 1.54 10.57 -6.99
N GLN A 50 1.20 9.45 -7.63
CA GLN A 50 -0.09 8.79 -7.45
C GLN A 50 0.04 7.60 -6.49
N ALA A 51 -0.95 7.43 -5.63
CA ALA A 51 -1.02 6.34 -4.67
C ALA A 51 -2.41 5.70 -4.64
N LEU A 52 -2.44 4.37 -4.61
CA LEU A 52 -3.68 3.62 -4.45
C LEU A 52 -4.05 3.55 -2.97
N PHE A 53 -5.24 4.06 -2.62
CA PHE A 53 -5.76 4.03 -1.27
C PHE A 53 -6.83 2.96 -1.13
N LYS A 54 -6.61 2.04 -0.18
CA LYS A 54 -7.59 1.03 0.23
C LYS A 54 -8.12 1.39 1.62
N PRO A 55 -9.44 1.61 1.78
CA PRO A 55 -9.99 1.98 3.08
C PRO A 55 -9.97 0.82 4.07
N GLN A 56 -10.04 1.15 5.36
CA GLN A 56 -10.23 0.16 6.41
C GLN A 56 -11.69 -0.33 6.40
N TRP A 57 -11.89 -1.64 6.20
CA TRP A 57 -13.20 -2.29 6.25
C TRP A 57 -13.49 -3.03 7.56
N TYR A 58 -12.44 -3.47 8.26
CA TYR A 58 -12.53 -4.37 9.40
C TYR A 58 -11.67 -3.87 10.57
N ALA A 59 -12.04 -4.26 11.79
CA ALA A 59 -11.15 -4.16 12.94
C ALA A 59 -10.01 -5.18 12.83
N ARG A 60 -8.92 -4.99 13.58
CA ARG A 60 -7.70 -5.81 13.44
C ARG A 60 -7.90 -7.27 13.86
N ASP A 61 -8.80 -7.49 14.81
CA ASP A 61 -9.17 -8.75 15.42
C ASP A 61 -10.32 -9.46 14.68
N THR A 62 -10.89 -8.84 13.64
CA THR A 62 -11.99 -9.44 12.88
C THR A 62 -11.54 -10.72 12.16
N VAL A 63 -12.12 -11.85 12.58
CA VAL A 63 -11.99 -13.15 11.89
C VAL A 63 -13.04 -13.23 10.79
N LEU A 64 -12.62 -13.57 9.57
CA LEU A 64 -13.53 -13.78 8.45
C LEU A 64 -13.84 -15.28 8.35
N ASN A 65 -15.12 -15.61 8.44
CA ASN A 65 -15.63 -16.97 8.28
C ASN A 65 -16.23 -17.10 6.88
N GLY A 66 -15.67 -17.97 6.05
CA GLY A 66 -16.09 -18.17 4.66
C GLY A 66 -15.00 -18.86 3.84
N PRO A 67 -15.18 -18.99 2.52
CA PRO A 67 -14.13 -19.44 1.61
C PRO A 67 -12.85 -18.61 1.73
N VAL A 68 -11.70 -19.16 1.29
CA VAL A 68 -10.38 -18.52 1.46
C VAL A 68 -10.24 -17.13 0.84
N TYR A 69 -11.09 -16.81 -0.14
CA TYR A 69 -11.13 -15.54 -0.87
C TYR A 69 -12.29 -14.62 -0.41
N PHE A 70 -12.97 -14.97 0.69
CA PHE A 70 -14.12 -14.23 1.19
C PHE A 70 -13.72 -12.90 1.85
N GLY A 71 -14.58 -11.89 1.71
CA GLY A 71 -14.45 -10.59 2.35
C GLY A 71 -13.89 -9.49 1.43
N LYS A 72 -13.65 -8.32 2.02
CA LYS A 72 -13.07 -7.14 1.35
C LYS A 72 -11.55 -7.10 1.56
N ASP A 73 -10.85 -6.38 0.68
CA ASP A 73 -9.41 -6.13 0.82
C ASP A 73 -9.10 -5.51 2.21
N ARG A 74 -8.14 -6.08 2.93
CA ARG A 74 -7.70 -5.58 4.23
C ARG A 74 -6.54 -4.59 4.06
N HIS A 75 -6.79 -3.31 4.35
CA HIS A 75 -5.76 -2.25 4.24
C HIS A 75 -4.43 -2.58 4.96
N ASN A 76 -4.50 -3.23 6.13
CA ASN A 76 -3.32 -3.63 6.90
C ASN A 76 -2.55 -4.78 6.25
N ALA A 77 -3.19 -5.65 5.47
CA ALA A 77 -2.52 -6.75 4.78
C ALA A 77 -1.53 -6.24 3.73
N GLU A 78 -1.85 -5.15 3.02
CA GLU A 78 -0.93 -4.50 2.06
C GLU A 78 0.37 -4.03 2.73
N VAL A 79 0.23 -3.37 3.90
CA VAL A 79 1.39 -2.87 4.66
C VAL A 79 2.23 -4.02 5.21
N VAL A 80 1.60 -5.06 5.74
CA VAL A 80 2.31 -6.26 6.22
C VAL A 80 3.02 -6.97 5.06
N ALA A 81 2.36 -7.14 3.91
CA ALA A 81 2.96 -7.76 2.74
C ALA A 81 4.20 -7.00 2.24
N PHE A 82 4.16 -5.66 2.26
CA PHE A 82 5.32 -4.83 1.92
C PHE A 82 6.52 -5.08 2.84
N HIS A 83 6.30 -5.03 4.16
CA HIS A 83 7.38 -5.27 5.14
C HIS A 83 7.87 -6.71 5.10
N LEU A 84 6.97 -7.70 5.01
CA LEU A 84 7.34 -9.11 4.92
C LEU A 84 8.12 -9.42 3.64
N SER A 85 7.73 -8.85 2.50
CA SER A 85 8.48 -8.97 1.24
C SER A 85 9.90 -8.42 1.36
N SER A 86 10.09 -7.34 2.12
CA SER A 86 11.41 -6.77 2.38
C SER A 86 12.25 -7.65 3.31
N LEU A 87 11.65 -8.17 4.38
CA LEU A 87 12.30 -9.07 5.34
C LEU A 87 12.75 -10.39 4.70
N LEU A 88 11.91 -10.97 3.85
CA LEU A 88 12.21 -12.21 3.12
C LEU A 88 13.15 -11.98 1.91
N GLY A 89 13.56 -10.73 1.67
CA GLY A 89 14.44 -10.38 0.56
C GLY A 89 13.80 -10.40 -0.83
N PHE A 90 12.49 -10.66 -0.94
CA PHE A 90 11.77 -10.63 -2.22
C PHE A 90 11.70 -9.24 -2.82
N ARG A 91 11.38 -8.21 -2.02
CA ARG A 91 11.36 -6.78 -2.42
C ARG A 91 10.52 -6.49 -3.69
N ARG A 92 9.41 -7.22 -3.87
CA ARG A 92 8.52 -7.14 -5.05
C ARG A 92 7.16 -6.52 -4.76
N VAL A 93 6.93 -6.08 -3.53
CA VAL A 93 5.69 -5.42 -3.13
C VAL A 93 5.91 -3.91 -3.15
N PRO A 94 4.99 -3.12 -3.76
CA PRO A 94 5.08 -1.66 -3.75
C PRO A 94 5.12 -1.08 -2.33
N LEU A 95 5.72 0.10 -2.19
CA LEU A 95 5.76 0.83 -0.92
C LEU A 95 4.34 1.04 -0.39
N SER A 96 4.10 0.60 0.85
CA SER A 96 2.77 0.63 1.45
C SER A 96 2.85 1.19 2.87
N ILE A 97 2.00 2.17 3.19
CA ILE A 97 1.92 2.81 4.50
C ILE A 97 0.47 2.93 4.96
N ILE A 98 0.29 3.02 6.28
CA ILE A 98 -0.97 3.46 6.88
C ILE A 98 -0.96 4.99 6.96
N ARG A 99 -2.08 5.59 6.54
CA ARG A 99 -2.40 7.01 6.69
C ARG A 99 -3.79 7.14 7.30
N LYS A 100 -3.93 8.05 8.26
CA LYS A 100 -5.21 8.43 8.88
C LYS A 100 -5.58 9.84 8.41
#